data_AF-A0A355D5H8-F1
#
_entry.id   AF-A0A355D5H8-F1
#
_cell.length_a   1.000
_cell.length_b   1.000
_cell.length_c   1.000
_cell.angle_alpha   90.00
_cell.angle_beta   90.00
_cell.angle_gamma   90.00
#
_symmetry.space_group_name_H-M   'P 1'
#
loop_
_entity.id
_entity.type
_entity.pdbx_description
1 polymer ?
#
loop_
_entity_poly.entity_id
_entity_poly.type
_entity_poly.pdbx_seq_one_letter_code
_entity_poly.pdbx_strand_id
1 'polypeptide(L)'
;MELKNKKWTEEEFFKTREEVLAQWPTGKEVDLQEAIDYNKKIPAHKNFAKKLMEAKEAGITLAQPRAGVALLDSHIELLNYL
;
A
#
# COMPACT_ATOMS: atom_id res chain seq x y z
N MET A 1 17.06 15.55 8.50
CA MET A 1 16.52 16.21 7.29
C MET A 1 15.77 17.46 7.73
N GLU A 2 15.90 18.57 7.00
CA GLU A 2 15.14 19.80 7.29
C GLU A 2 13.76 19.76 6.64
N LEU A 3 12.71 20.11 7.37
CA LEU A 3 11.35 20.16 6.86
C LEU A 3 11.18 21.32 5.86
N LYS A 4 10.86 20.99 4.61
CA LYS A 4 10.54 21.96 3.54
C LYS A 4 9.44 21.38 2.64
N ASN A 5 8.56 22.23 2.11
CA ASN A 5 7.61 21.83 1.07
C ASN A 5 8.33 21.74 -0.30
N LYS A 6 9.16 20.72 -0.45
CA LYS A 6 9.93 20.45 -1.68
C LYS A 6 10.01 18.95 -1.88
N LYS A 7 9.81 18.49 -3.11
CA LYS A 7 10.04 17.09 -3.48
C LYS A 7 11.51 16.74 -3.21
N TRP A 8 11.74 15.63 -2.53
CA TRP A 8 13.08 15.11 -2.29
C TRP A 8 13.75 14.69 -3.60
N THR A 9 15.07 14.71 -3.61
CA THR A 9 15.84 14.03 -4.67
C THR A 9 15.71 12.51 -4.51
N GLU A 10 16.05 11.79 -5.57
CA GLU A 10 16.08 10.32 -5.50
C GLU A 10 17.11 9.85 -4.47
N GLU A 11 18.28 10.50 -4.37
CA GLU A 11 19.30 10.12 -3.40
C GLU A 11 18.81 10.29 -1.96
N GLU A 12 18.14 11.42 -1.66
CA GLU A 12 17.53 11.65 -0.35
C GLU A 12 16.50 10.57 -0.01
N PHE A 13 15.63 10.25 -0.97
CA PHE A 13 14.60 9.22 -0.81
C PHE A 13 15.18 7.83 -0.59
N PHE A 14 16.12 7.39 -1.43
CA PHE A 14 16.72 6.06 -1.33
C PHE A 14 17.54 5.89 -0.05
N LYS A 15 18.29 6.93 0.36
CA LYS A 15 19.01 6.91 1.64
C LYS A 15 18.06 6.71 2.83
N THR A 16 16.95 7.45 2.89
CA THR A 16 15.96 7.28 3.96
C THR A 16 15.30 5.90 3.92
N ARG A 17 15.07 5.32 2.73
CA ARG A 17 14.50 3.97 2.62
C ARG A 17 15.40 2.91 3.24
N GLU A 18 16.71 3.00 3.05
CA GLU A 18 17.67 2.08 3.69
C GLU A 18 17.55 2.10 5.22
N GLU A 19 17.48 3.31 5.81
CA GLU A 19 17.32 3.50 7.25
C GLU A 19 15.97 2.95 7.76
N VAL A 20 14.88 3.14 7.01
CA VAL A 20 13.54 2.67 7.37
C VAL A 20 13.45 1.15 7.30
N LEU A 21 13.97 0.52 6.24
CA LEU A 21 13.90 -0.94 6.05
C LEU A 21 14.74 -1.70 7.09
N ALA A 22 15.69 -1.04 7.75
CA ALA A 22 16.46 -1.63 8.84
C ALA A 22 15.72 -1.68 10.19
N GLN A 23 14.56 -1.05 10.33
CA GLN A 23 13.83 -0.93 11.62
C GLN A 23 13.21 -2.24 12.10
N TRP A 24 12.95 -3.19 11.21
CA TRP A 24 12.43 -4.52 11.55
C TRP A 24 12.92 -5.59 10.56
N PRO A 25 13.12 -6.87 10.95
CA PRO A 25 13.66 -7.89 10.05
C PRO A 25 12.90 -8.09 8.74
N THR A 26 11.57 -7.89 8.74
CA THR A 26 10.74 -8.03 7.52
C THR A 26 11.02 -6.94 6.48
N GLY A 27 11.73 -5.86 6.82
CA GLY A 27 12.19 -4.88 5.82
C GLY A 27 13.14 -5.48 4.78
N LYS A 28 13.78 -6.63 5.08
CA LYS A 28 14.57 -7.41 4.12
C LYS A 28 13.75 -8.05 3.00
N GLU A 29 12.44 -8.15 3.19
CA GLU A 29 11.52 -8.73 2.21
C GLU A 29 11.08 -7.71 1.14
N VAL A 30 11.46 -6.42 1.30
CA VAL A 30 11.04 -5.35 0.40
C VAL A 30 12.04 -5.14 -0.74
N ASP A 31 11.74 -5.72 -1.90
CA ASP A 31 12.37 -5.39 -3.18
C ASP A 31 11.46 -4.43 -3.97
N LEU A 32 11.98 -3.23 -4.29
CA LEU A 32 11.17 -2.20 -4.96
C LEU A 32 10.80 -2.58 -6.40
N GLN A 33 11.70 -3.21 -7.13
CA GLN A 33 11.45 -3.56 -8.53
C GLN A 33 10.44 -4.71 -8.61
N GLU A 34 10.62 -5.73 -7.78
CA GLU A 34 9.65 -6.83 -7.65
C GLU A 34 8.27 -6.29 -7.25
N ALA A 35 8.20 -5.41 -6.24
CA ALA A 35 6.94 -4.85 -5.76
C ALA A 35 6.22 -4.04 -6.85
N ILE A 36 6.95 -3.28 -7.68
CA ILE A 36 6.37 -2.56 -8.82
C ILE A 36 5.72 -3.56 -9.80
N ASP A 37 6.42 -4.64 -10.14
CA ASP A 37 5.94 -5.64 -11.09
C ASP A 37 4.78 -6.46 -10.52
N TYR A 38 4.79 -6.77 -9.22
CA TYR A 38 3.66 -7.36 -8.50
C TYR A 38 2.42 -6.47 -8.58
N ASN A 39 2.56 -5.19 -8.22
CA ASN A 39 1.43 -4.24 -8.19
C ASN A 39 0.83 -4.00 -9.57
N LYS A 40 1.62 -4.03 -10.65
CA LYS A 40 1.12 -3.92 -12.03
C LYS A 40 0.27 -5.11 -12.48
N LYS A 41 0.49 -6.30 -11.89
CA LYS A 41 -0.28 -7.52 -12.20
C LYS A 41 -1.63 -7.58 -11.49
N ILE A 42 -1.85 -6.77 -10.45
CA ILE A 42 -3.11 -6.75 -9.71
C ILE A 42 -4.24 -6.28 -10.63
N PRO A 43 -5.36 -7.04 -10.74
CA PRO A 43 -6.45 -6.68 -11.63
C PRO A 43 -7.14 -5.38 -11.17
N ALA A 44 -7.74 -4.67 -12.13
CA ALA A 44 -8.30 -3.33 -11.89
C ALA A 44 -9.34 -3.29 -10.75
N HIS A 45 -10.19 -4.32 -10.63
CA HIS A 45 -11.20 -4.40 -9.57
C HIS A 45 -10.63 -4.55 -8.15
N LYS A 46 -9.33 -4.88 -8.01
CA LYS A 46 -8.60 -4.90 -6.73
C LYS A 46 -7.70 -3.68 -6.53
N ASN A 47 -7.63 -2.76 -7.50
CA ASN A 47 -6.87 -1.52 -7.37
C ASN A 47 -7.77 -0.42 -6.80
N PHE A 48 -7.43 0.08 -5.61
CA PHE A 48 -8.25 1.04 -4.89
C PHE A 48 -8.44 2.35 -5.66
N ALA A 49 -7.38 2.90 -6.26
CA ALA A 49 -7.43 4.16 -7.00
C ALA A 49 -8.35 4.06 -8.23
N LYS A 50 -8.28 2.94 -8.97
CA LYS A 50 -9.18 2.68 -10.10
C LYS A 50 -10.63 2.58 -9.64
N LYS A 51 -10.90 1.87 -8.54
CA LYS A 51 -12.26 1.74 -8.00
C LYS A 51 -12.85 3.07 -7.53
N LEU A 52 -12.04 3.96 -6.96
CA LEU A 52 -12.48 5.31 -6.60
C LEU A 52 -12.83 6.16 -7.82
N MET A 53 -12.05 6.08 -8.90
CA MET A 53 -12.36 6.78 -10.15
C MET A 53 -13.69 6.30 -10.74
N GLU A 54 -13.88 4.97 -10.83
CA GLU A 54 -15.15 4.38 -11.28
C GLU A 54 -16.35 4.85 -10.44
N ALA A 55 -16.22 4.86 -9.10
CA ALA A 55 -17.30 5.30 -8.23
C ALA A 55 -17.62 6.79 -8.39
N LYS A 56 -16.59 7.62 -8.61
CA LYS A 56 -16.75 9.05 -8.87
C LYS A 56 -17.47 9.31 -10.18
N GLU A 57 -17.10 8.60 -11.24
CA GLU A 57 -17.76 8.65 -12.55
C GLU A 57 -19.21 8.19 -12.48
N ALA A 58 -19.48 7.13 -11.71
CA ALA A 58 -20.83 6.60 -11.50
C ALA A 58 -21.67 7.42 -10.51
N GLY A 59 -21.09 8.39 -9.79
CA GLY A 59 -21.80 9.20 -8.80
C GLY A 59 -22.28 8.40 -7.58
N ILE A 60 -21.61 7.30 -7.24
CA ILE A 60 -21.99 6.42 -6.12
C ILE A 60 -21.08 6.62 -4.89
N THR A 61 -21.64 6.37 -3.71
CA THR A 61 -20.87 6.28 -2.47
C THR A 61 -20.54 4.82 -2.19
N LEU A 62 -19.26 4.51 -1.95
CA LEU A 62 -18.81 3.19 -1.53
C LEU A 62 -18.79 3.10 0.01
N ALA A 63 -19.08 1.91 0.53
CA ALA A 63 -18.94 1.61 1.95
C ALA A 63 -17.61 0.86 2.21
N GLN A 64 -16.94 1.17 3.31
CA GLN A 64 -15.71 0.50 3.74
C GLN A 64 -15.72 0.31 5.28
N PRO A 65 -15.68 -0.93 5.79
CA PRO A 65 -15.64 -1.19 7.22
C PRO A 65 -14.24 -0.97 7.83
N ARG A 66 -14.15 -1.07 9.16
CA ARG A 66 -12.89 -1.27 9.90
C ARG A 66 -12.85 -2.70 10.43
N ALA A 67 -11.74 -3.42 10.25
CA ALA A 67 -11.63 -4.83 10.63
C ALA A 67 -10.17 -5.25 10.89
N GLY A 68 -9.92 -6.06 11.93
CA GLY A 68 -8.57 -6.51 12.29
C GLY A 68 -8.54 -7.52 13.45
N VAL A 69 -7.76 -8.59 13.29
CA VAL A 69 -7.42 -9.59 14.33
C VAL A 69 -5.94 -10.01 14.15
N ALA A 70 -5.33 -10.60 15.18
CA ALA A 70 -3.87 -10.74 15.22
C ALA A 70 -3.28 -11.80 14.27
N LEU A 71 -3.95 -12.94 14.09
CA LEU A 71 -3.44 -14.05 13.31
C LEU A 71 -3.81 -13.92 11.83
N LEU A 72 -2.87 -14.27 10.95
CA LEU A 72 -3.03 -14.11 9.49
C LEU A 72 -4.27 -14.82 8.95
N ASP A 73 -4.45 -16.10 9.28
CA ASP A 73 -5.56 -16.91 8.76
C ASP A 73 -6.91 -16.37 9.24
N SER A 74 -7.01 -16.01 10.52
CA SER A 74 -8.21 -15.40 11.09
C SER A 74 -8.50 -14.02 10.49
N HIS A 75 -7.47 -13.26 10.12
CA HIS A 75 -7.64 -11.98 9.45
C HIS A 75 -8.14 -12.15 8.01
N ILE A 76 -7.66 -13.16 7.29
CA ILE A 76 -8.16 -13.52 5.96
C ILE A 76 -9.61 -13.99 6.03
N GLU A 77 -9.96 -14.85 6.99
CA GLU A 77 -11.33 -15.30 7.23
C GLU A 77 -12.27 -14.12 7.48
N LEU A 78 -11.88 -13.20 8.36
CA LEU A 78 -12.64 -11.99 8.65
C LEU A 78 -12.89 -11.15 7.38
N LEU A 79 -11.87 -10.86 6.58
CA LEU A 79 -12.02 -10.02 5.39
C LEU A 79 -12.83 -10.67 4.27
N ASN A 80 -12.93 -12.01 4.23
CA ASN A 80 -13.79 -12.72 3.29
C ASN A 80 -15.26 -12.77 3.72
N TYR A 81 -15.55 -12.54 5.01
CA TYR A 81 -16.91 -12.51 5.54
C TYR A 81 -17.61 -11.15 5.32
N LEU A 82 -16.84 -10.06 5.31
CA LEU A 82 -17.32 -8.68 5.19
C LEU A 82 -17.69 -8.30 3.75
#